data_AF-A0A0D3JN09-F1
#
_entry.id   AF-A0A0D3JN09-F1
#
_cell.length_a   1.000
_cell.length_b   1.000
_cell.length_c   1.000
_cell.angle_alpha   90.00
_cell.angle_beta   90.00
_cell.angle_gamma   90.00
#
_symmetry.space_group_name_H-M   'P 1'
#
loop_
_entity.id
_entity.type
_entity.pdbx_description
1 polymer ?
#
loop_
_entity_poly.entity_id
_entity_poly.type
_entity_poly.pdbx_seq_one_letter_code
_entity_poly.pdbx_strand_id
1 'polypeptide(L)'
;MASQQPPPALEPMRVYLDRSRELQAAKPIVAHYLRVFAMNIALQLRSRLRPADLVYVSSLMDSLEQERTQLEAQRAAKHPQETIREFAIDLSNRARSADKPEVSIPNPSQRWTIVDAPKVAQAYHASAVVLDSLRQFAPLAPDLAQRQQSAHKRSQQ
;
A
#
# COMPACT_ATOMS: atom_id res chain seq x y z
N MET A 1 0.76 -2.20 20.84
CA MET A 1 1.96 -3.06 20.79
C MET A 1 2.97 -2.41 19.87
N ALA A 2 4.22 -2.28 20.31
CA ALA A 2 5.25 -1.53 19.60
C ALA A 2 5.42 -2.03 18.16
N SER A 3 5.38 -1.10 17.21
CA SER A 3 5.66 -1.31 15.80
C SER A 3 7.12 -1.74 15.62
N GLN A 4 7.39 -3.04 15.74
CA GLN A 4 8.70 -3.59 15.39
C GLN A 4 8.94 -3.28 13.91
N GLN A 5 9.98 -2.51 13.64
CA GLN A 5 10.45 -2.30 12.27
C GLN A 5 10.81 -3.68 11.69
N PRO A 6 10.47 -3.94 10.43
CA PRO A 6 10.84 -5.20 9.80
C PRO A 6 12.38 -5.31 9.80
N PRO A 7 12.94 -6.51 10.06
CA PRO A 7 14.35 -6.79 9.86
C PRO A 7 14.84 -6.38 8.46
N PRO A 8 16.14 -6.05 8.28
CA PRO A 8 16.67 -5.63 6.97
C PRO A 8 16.42 -6.62 5.83
N ALA A 9 16.41 -7.93 6.11
CA ALA A 9 16.11 -8.97 5.12
C ALA A 9 14.67 -8.89 4.58
N LEU A 10 13.79 -8.19 5.30
CA LEU A 10 12.39 -7.95 4.96
C LEU A 10 12.16 -6.48 4.55
N GLU A 11 13.19 -5.80 4.06
CA GLU A 11 13.03 -4.45 3.50
C GLU A 11 11.96 -4.37 2.39
N PRO A 12 11.84 -5.35 1.46
CA PRO A 12 10.88 -5.24 0.36
C PRO A 12 9.40 -5.17 0.78
N MET A 13 9.05 -5.65 1.98
CA MET A 13 7.68 -5.55 2.47
C MET A 13 7.37 -4.21 3.17
N ARG A 14 8.40 -3.43 3.50
CA ARG A 14 8.28 -2.24 4.35
C ARG A 14 7.27 -1.24 3.81
N VAL A 15 7.27 -1.02 2.50
CA VAL A 15 6.36 -0.07 1.85
C VAL A 15 4.88 -0.42 2.10
N TYR A 16 4.52 -1.71 2.09
CA TYR A 16 3.15 -2.15 2.32
C TYR A 16 2.79 -2.10 3.81
N LEU A 17 3.73 -2.42 4.70
CA LEU A 17 3.53 -2.33 6.14
C LEU A 17 3.33 -0.87 6.58
N ASP A 18 4.17 0.05 6.11
CA ASP A 18 4.03 1.47 6.41
C ASP A 18 2.68 1.99 5.88
N ARG A 19 2.32 1.63 4.64
CA ARG A 19 1.02 2.01 4.06
C ARG A 19 -0.17 1.41 4.81
N SER A 20 -0.06 0.19 5.33
CA SER A 20 -1.11 -0.44 6.15
C SER A 20 -1.35 0.32 7.44
N ARG A 21 -0.28 0.77 8.12
CA ARG A 21 -0.39 1.51 9.39
C ARG A 21 -1.13 2.83 9.19
N GLU A 22 -0.82 3.54 8.10
CA GLU A 22 -1.52 4.78 7.73
C GLU A 22 -3.00 4.56 7.45
N LEU A 23 -3.36 3.41 6.89
CA LEU A 23 -4.74 3.08 6.51
C LEU A 23 -5.53 2.34 7.59
N GLN A 24 -4.90 1.86 8.66
CA GLN A 24 -5.52 0.96 9.64
C GLN A 24 -6.81 1.53 10.24
N ALA A 25 -6.82 2.82 10.58
CA ALA A 25 -7.98 3.46 11.19
C ALA A 25 -9.09 3.76 10.17
N ALA A 26 -8.73 4.20 8.96
CA ALA A 26 -9.69 4.70 7.97
C ALA A 26 -10.22 3.62 7.01
N LYS A 27 -9.38 2.63 6.68
CA LYS A 27 -9.61 1.58 5.68
C LYS A 27 -9.04 0.24 6.18
N PRO A 28 -9.60 -0.36 7.25
CA PRO A 28 -9.01 -1.53 7.91
C PRO A 28 -8.92 -2.76 6.99
N ILE A 29 -9.88 -2.99 6.09
CA ILE A 29 -9.78 -4.07 5.08
C ILE A 29 -8.56 -3.87 4.18
N VAL A 30 -8.36 -2.67 3.65
CA VAL A 30 -7.23 -2.38 2.75
C VAL A 30 -5.91 -2.54 3.52
N ALA A 31 -5.85 -2.02 4.75
CA ALA A 31 -4.68 -2.16 5.61
C ALA A 31 -4.33 -3.64 5.88
N HIS A 32 -5.31 -4.45 6.23
CA HIS A 32 -5.13 -5.88 6.45
C HIS A 32 -4.56 -6.58 5.21
N TYR A 33 -5.13 -6.35 4.03
CA TYR A 33 -4.67 -7.02 2.81
C TYR A 33 -3.34 -6.49 2.26
N LEU A 34 -2.92 -5.28 2.62
CA LEU A 34 -1.53 -4.82 2.41
C LEU A 34 -0.54 -5.64 3.26
N ARG A 35 -0.91 -5.96 4.51
CA ARG A 35 -0.10 -6.81 5.39
C ARG A 35 -0.09 -8.28 4.94
N VAL A 36 -1.19 -8.79 4.42
CA VAL A 36 -1.23 -10.12 3.78
C VAL A 36 -0.30 -10.17 2.57
N PHE A 37 -0.28 -9.11 1.75
CA PHE A 37 0.65 -9.05 0.62
C PHE A 37 2.12 -8.97 1.07
N ALA A 38 2.42 -8.17 2.11
CA ALA A 38 3.73 -8.17 2.76
C ALA A 38 4.15 -9.57 3.23
N MET A 39 3.23 -10.33 3.84
CA MET A 39 3.48 -11.71 4.24
C MET A 39 3.81 -12.62 3.04
N ASN A 40 3.09 -12.49 1.92
CA ASN A 40 3.41 -13.25 0.71
C ASN A 40 4.84 -12.99 0.21
N ILE A 41 5.30 -11.74 0.28
CA ILE A 41 6.69 -11.36 -0.02
C ILE A 41 7.65 -12.03 0.96
N ALA A 42 7.33 -12.03 2.26
CA ALA A 42 8.13 -12.73 3.29
C ALA A 42 8.31 -14.22 2.96
N LEU A 43 7.22 -14.89 2.56
CA LEU A 43 7.22 -16.30 2.21
C LEU A 43 8.06 -16.60 0.97
N GLN A 44 8.10 -15.69 -0.01
CA GLN A 44 8.98 -15.80 -1.17
C GLN A 44 10.46 -15.65 -0.79
N LEU A 45 10.76 -14.86 0.25
CA LEU A 45 12.11 -14.64 0.75
C LEU A 45 12.56 -15.68 1.79
N ARG A 46 11.68 -16.61 2.21
CA ARG A 46 11.89 -17.51 3.36
C ARG A 46 13.24 -18.24 3.38
N SER A 47 13.75 -18.64 2.22
CA SER A 47 15.02 -19.37 2.10
C SER A 47 16.24 -18.52 2.45
N ARG A 48 16.08 -17.20 2.52
CA ARG A 48 17.13 -16.23 2.83
C ARG A 48 17.03 -15.68 4.27
N LEU A 49 15.98 -16.07 5.01
CA LEU A 49 15.71 -15.55 6.34
C LEU A 49 16.45 -16.34 7.41
N ARG A 50 16.97 -15.63 8.42
CA ARG A 50 17.57 -16.25 9.60
C ARG A 50 16.45 -16.62 10.60
N PRO A 51 16.70 -17.53 11.55
CA PRO A 51 15.72 -17.87 12.58
C PRO A 51 15.16 -16.65 13.34
N ALA A 52 15.99 -15.63 13.59
CA ALA A 52 15.54 -14.38 14.22
C ALA A 52 14.55 -13.58 13.36
N ASP A 53 14.71 -13.60 12.03
CA ASP A 53 13.80 -12.91 11.12
C ASP A 53 12.45 -13.66 11.03
N LEU A 54 12.46 -14.99 11.19
CA LEU A 54 11.24 -15.81 11.22
C LEU A 54 10.35 -15.52 12.43
N VAL A 55 10.92 -15.11 13.58
CA VAL A 55 10.12 -14.71 14.75
C VAL A 55 9.20 -13.53 14.41
N TYR A 56 9.72 -12.55 13.66
CA TYR A 56 8.93 -11.43 13.17
C TYR A 56 7.79 -11.90 12.26
N VAL A 57 8.12 -12.76 11.30
CA VAL A 57 7.15 -13.33 10.34
C VAL A 57 6.04 -14.09 11.08
N SER A 58 6.38 -14.97 12.02
CA SER A 58 5.37 -15.69 12.81
C SER A 58 4.45 -14.74 13.58
N SER A 59 5.01 -13.72 14.25
CA SER A 59 4.19 -12.73 14.96
C SER A 59 3.25 -11.93 14.04
N LEU A 60 3.72 -11.63 12.81
CA LEU A 60 2.90 -10.99 11.80
C LEU A 60 1.75 -11.92 11.38
N MET A 61 2.02 -13.22 11.20
CA MET A 61 1.01 -14.22 10.86
C MET A 61 -0.08 -14.30 11.93
N ASP A 62 0.29 -14.42 13.20
CA ASP A 62 -0.65 -14.47 14.32
C ASP A 62 -1.53 -13.21 14.36
N SER A 63 -0.93 -12.03 14.16
CA SER A 63 -1.68 -10.78 14.12
C SER A 63 -2.66 -10.71 12.95
N LEU A 64 -2.29 -11.24 11.78
CA LEU A 64 -3.15 -11.28 10.60
C LEU A 64 -4.34 -12.21 10.82
N GLU A 65 -4.14 -13.35 11.49
CA GLU A 65 -5.23 -14.27 11.81
C GLU A 65 -6.27 -13.64 12.75
N GLN A 66 -5.80 -12.88 13.75
CA GLN A 66 -6.68 -12.13 14.65
C GLN A 66 -7.45 -11.02 13.91
N GLU A 67 -6.76 -10.22 13.09
CA GLU A 67 -7.37 -9.18 12.27
C GLU A 67 -8.42 -9.75 11.31
N ARG A 68 -8.15 -10.91 10.71
CA ARG A 68 -9.08 -11.57 9.77
C ARG A 68 -10.43 -11.87 10.42
N THR A 69 -10.42 -12.34 11.68
CA THR A 69 -11.63 -12.63 12.46
C THR A 69 -12.40 -11.34 12.77
N GLN A 70 -11.71 -10.28 13.16
CA GLN A 70 -12.33 -8.97 13.43
C GLN A 70 -12.98 -8.35 12.18
N LEU A 71 -12.45 -8.69 11.01
CA LEU A 71 -12.88 -8.13 9.72
C LEU A 71 -13.86 -9.04 8.95
N GLU A 72 -14.28 -10.16 9.53
CA GLU A 72 -15.11 -11.16 8.86
C GLU A 72 -16.40 -10.58 8.27
N ALA A 73 -17.14 -9.78 9.05
CA ALA A 73 -18.38 -9.16 8.59
C ALA A 73 -18.18 -8.22 7.39
N GLN A 74 -17.10 -7.43 7.39
CA GLN A 74 -16.77 -6.53 6.28
C GLN A 74 -16.35 -7.31 5.02
N ARG A 75 -15.61 -8.41 5.19
CA ARG A 75 -15.22 -9.31 4.10
C ARG A 75 -16.42 -10.04 3.49
N ALA A 76 -17.41 -10.40 4.31
CA ALA A 76 -18.65 -11.01 3.86
C ALA A 76 -19.53 -10.03 3.07
N ALA A 77 -19.54 -8.75 3.47
CA ALA A 77 -20.31 -7.71 2.79
C ALA A 77 -19.80 -7.40 1.37
N LYS A 78 -18.47 -7.41 1.17
CA LYS A 78 -17.87 -7.12 -0.12
C LYS A 78 -16.54 -7.84 -0.31
N HIS A 79 -16.34 -8.40 -1.50
CA HIS A 79 -15.12 -9.11 -1.82
C HIS A 79 -13.88 -8.19 -1.67
N PRO A 80 -12.85 -8.57 -0.89
CA PRO A 80 -11.73 -7.69 -0.57
C PRO A 80 -10.97 -7.16 -1.78
N GLN A 81 -10.82 -7.97 -2.83
CA GLN A 81 -10.18 -7.53 -4.08
C GLN A 81 -10.89 -6.32 -4.70
N GLU A 82 -12.23 -6.28 -4.65
CA GLU A 82 -13.00 -5.15 -5.17
C GLU A 82 -12.82 -3.92 -4.29
N THR A 83 -12.89 -4.08 -2.97
CA THR A 83 -12.67 -3.00 -1.99
C THR A 83 -11.29 -2.35 -2.17
N ILE A 84 -10.24 -3.16 -2.36
CA ILE A 84 -8.87 -2.68 -2.58
C ILE A 84 -8.77 -1.95 -3.93
N ARG A 85 -9.32 -2.55 -5.00
CA ARG A 85 -9.31 -1.96 -6.35
C ARG A 85 -10.00 -0.60 -6.37
N GLU A 86 -11.22 -0.51 -5.84
CA GLU A 86 -11.98 0.74 -5.80
C GLU A 86 -11.26 1.82 -5.02
N PHE A 87 -10.73 1.47 -3.85
CA PHE A 87 -9.97 2.42 -3.05
C PHE A 87 -8.73 2.95 -3.78
N ALA A 88 -8.00 2.07 -4.48
CA ALA A 88 -6.81 2.47 -5.22
C ALA A 88 -7.15 3.38 -6.42
N ILE A 89 -8.25 3.10 -7.13
CA ILE A 89 -8.75 3.93 -8.23
C ILE A 89 -9.21 5.28 -7.72
N ASP A 90 -10.00 5.31 -6.64
CA ASP A 90 -10.47 6.53 -6.01
C ASP A 90 -9.29 7.41 -5.54
N LEU A 91 -8.28 6.81 -4.91
CA LEU A 91 -7.07 7.54 -4.52
C LEU A 91 -6.30 8.10 -5.73
N SER A 92 -6.19 7.33 -6.82
CA SER A 92 -5.60 7.79 -8.08
C SER A 92 -6.37 8.96 -8.70
N ASN A 93 -7.69 8.90 -8.68
CA ASN A 93 -8.55 9.94 -9.24
C ASN A 93 -8.49 11.22 -8.39
N ARG A 94 -8.50 11.09 -7.05
CA ARG A 94 -8.31 12.22 -6.15
C ARG A 94 -6.94 12.88 -6.31
N ALA A 95 -5.88 12.09 -6.46
CA ALA A 95 -4.54 12.61 -6.76
C ALA A 95 -4.54 13.38 -8.08
N ARG A 96 -5.10 12.79 -9.14
CA ARG A 96 -5.19 13.42 -10.47
C ARG A 96 -5.98 14.72 -10.48
N SER A 97 -7.12 14.77 -9.80
CA SER A 97 -7.94 15.99 -9.74
C SER A 97 -7.27 17.11 -8.95
N ALA A 98 -6.42 16.76 -7.98
CA ALA A 98 -5.64 17.73 -7.24
C ALA A 98 -4.38 18.16 -8.01
N ASP A 99 -3.81 17.26 -8.82
CA ASP A 99 -2.56 17.46 -9.56
C ASP A 99 -2.61 18.65 -10.53
N LYS A 100 -1.46 19.31 -10.68
CA LYS A 100 -1.25 20.46 -11.56
C LYS A 100 -0.04 20.22 -12.45
N PRO A 101 -0.16 19.34 -13.47
CA PRO A 101 0.96 18.97 -14.33
C PRO A 101 1.54 20.15 -15.13
N GLU A 102 0.77 21.22 -15.30
CA GLU A 102 1.20 22.46 -15.94
C GLU A 102 2.26 23.23 -15.12
N VAL A 103 2.34 23.00 -13.81
CA VAL A 103 3.34 23.64 -12.95
C VAL A 103 4.64 22.84 -13.02
N SER A 104 5.42 23.09 -14.07
CA SER A 104 6.68 22.38 -14.36
C SER A 104 7.87 22.89 -13.54
N ILE A 105 7.83 24.14 -13.05
CA ILE A 105 8.91 24.76 -12.29
C ILE A 105 8.42 24.97 -10.85
N PRO A 106 8.99 24.24 -9.87
CA PRO A 106 8.72 24.45 -8.46
C PRO A 106 9.02 25.91 -8.08
N ASN A 107 8.00 26.72 -7.87
CA ASN A 107 8.17 28.05 -7.30
C ASN A 107 7.90 27.96 -5.79
N PRO A 108 8.90 28.18 -4.92
CA PRO A 108 8.72 28.10 -3.47
C PRO A 108 7.79 29.19 -2.92
N SER A 109 7.44 30.22 -3.69
CA SER A 109 6.39 31.18 -3.30
C SER A 109 4.98 30.66 -3.58
N GLN A 110 4.82 29.56 -4.31
CA GLN A 110 3.52 28.95 -4.57
C GLN A 110 3.18 27.91 -3.51
N ARG A 111 2.04 28.09 -2.84
CA ARG A 111 1.49 27.13 -1.86
C ARG A 111 1.40 25.71 -2.42
N TRP A 112 1.06 25.58 -3.70
CA TRP A 112 0.99 24.31 -4.40
C TRP A 112 2.30 23.52 -4.25
N THR A 113 3.43 24.13 -4.60
CA THR A 113 4.76 23.51 -4.56
C THR A 113 5.13 22.99 -3.18
N ILE A 114 4.82 23.76 -2.12
CA ILE A 114 5.25 23.43 -0.75
C ILE A 114 4.31 22.42 -0.09
N VAL A 115 3.00 22.57 -0.26
CA VAL A 115 2.01 21.88 0.59
C VAL A 115 1.26 20.80 -0.17
N ASP A 116 0.84 21.10 -1.39
CA ASP A 116 -0.14 20.26 -2.09
C ASP A 116 0.58 19.23 -2.99
N ALA A 117 1.65 19.61 -3.67
CA ALA A 117 2.44 18.71 -4.51
C ALA A 117 2.97 17.48 -3.74
N PRO A 118 3.55 17.60 -2.52
CA PRO A 118 3.95 16.43 -1.74
C PRO A 118 2.78 15.51 -1.36
N LYS A 119 1.60 16.08 -1.06
CA LYS A 119 0.40 15.30 -0.75
C LYS A 119 -0.12 14.55 -1.98
N VAL A 120 -0.08 15.20 -3.15
CA VAL A 120 -0.44 14.57 -4.43
C VAL A 120 0.54 13.45 -4.78
N ALA A 121 1.84 13.68 -4.63
CA ALA A 121 2.85 12.65 -4.81
C ALA A 121 2.63 11.46 -3.85
N GLN A 122 2.34 11.73 -2.57
CA GLN A 122 2.00 10.71 -1.58
C GLN A 122 0.75 9.92 -1.97
N ALA A 123 -0.30 10.59 -2.47
CA ALA A 123 -1.53 9.95 -2.91
C ALA A 123 -1.30 9.05 -4.14
N TYR A 124 -0.51 9.51 -5.12
CA TYR A 124 -0.10 8.68 -6.25
C TYR A 124 0.73 7.47 -5.82
N HIS A 125 1.72 7.68 -4.94
CA HIS A 125 2.55 6.60 -4.42
C HIS A 125 1.69 5.55 -3.68
N ALA A 126 0.81 6.01 -2.79
CA ALA A 126 -0.11 5.14 -2.07
C ALA A 126 -1.04 4.38 -3.03
N SER A 127 -1.56 5.02 -4.09
CA SER A 127 -2.37 4.34 -5.11
C SER A 127 -1.57 3.25 -5.83
N ALA A 128 -0.33 3.53 -6.22
CA ALA A 128 0.54 2.54 -6.87
C ALA A 128 0.83 1.33 -5.96
N VAL A 129 1.11 1.55 -4.67
CA VAL A 129 1.34 0.49 -3.68
C VAL A 129 0.09 -0.34 -3.43
N VAL A 130 -1.08 0.29 -3.34
CA VAL A 130 -2.35 -0.44 -3.14
C VAL A 130 -2.72 -1.25 -4.38
N LEU A 131 -2.56 -0.68 -5.59
CA LEU A 131 -2.76 -1.43 -6.85
C LEU A 131 -1.83 -2.63 -6.93
N ASP A 132 -0.58 -2.47 -6.51
CA ASP A 132 0.40 -3.55 -6.50
C ASP A 132 -0.05 -4.75 -5.66
N SER A 133 -0.65 -4.47 -4.50
CA SER A 133 -1.15 -5.51 -3.61
C SER A 133 -2.26 -6.38 -4.20
N LEU A 134 -2.89 -5.96 -5.31
CA LEU A 134 -3.87 -6.79 -6.02
C LEU A 134 -3.25 -8.04 -6.67
N ARG A 135 -1.91 -8.06 -6.86
CA ARG A 135 -1.17 -9.22 -7.38
C ARG A 135 -1.36 -10.49 -6.53
N GLN A 136 -1.75 -10.34 -5.27
CA GLN A 136 -2.06 -11.48 -4.40
C GLN A 136 -3.29 -12.27 -4.82
N PHE A 137 -4.21 -11.66 -5.58
CA PHE A 137 -5.46 -12.32 -6.02
C PHE A 137 -5.34 -12.84 -7.45
N ALA A 138 -4.75 -12.04 -8.34
CA ALA A 138 -4.54 -12.37 -9.74
C ALA A 138 -3.50 -11.41 -10.35
N PRO A 139 -2.90 -11.75 -11.50
CA PRO A 139 -2.13 -10.79 -12.28
C PRO A 139 -2.96 -9.51 -12.54
N LEU A 140 -2.31 -8.33 -12.47
CA LEU A 140 -3.00 -7.07 -12.77
C LEU A 140 -3.44 -7.04 -14.22
N ALA A 141 -4.68 -6.62 -14.44
CA ALA A 141 -5.18 -6.30 -15.76
C ALA A 141 -4.33 -5.17 -16.40
N PRO A 142 -4.15 -5.15 -17.73
CA PRO A 142 -3.27 -4.20 -18.40
C PRO A 142 -3.58 -2.72 -18.09
N ASP A 143 -4.86 -2.37 -17.98
CA ASP A 143 -5.32 -1.02 -17.63
C ASP A 143 -4.89 -0.62 -16.21
N LEU A 144 -5.01 -1.54 -15.25
CA LEU A 144 -4.57 -1.33 -13.87
C LEU A 144 -3.05 -1.27 -13.76
N ALA A 145 -2.34 -2.09 -14.54
CA ALA A 145 -0.88 -2.06 -14.59
C ALA A 145 -0.36 -0.73 -15.16
N GLN A 146 -0.96 -0.25 -16.26
CA GLN A 146 -0.63 1.06 -16.82
C GLN A 146 -0.92 2.19 -15.82
N ARG A 147 -2.06 2.12 -15.12
CA ARG A 147 -2.41 3.08 -14.07
C ARG A 147 -1.39 3.04 -12.92
N GLN A 148 -1.02 1.86 -12.43
CA GLN A 148 -0.01 1.68 -11.39
C GLN A 148 1.31 2.33 -11.81
N GLN A 149 1.79 2.04 -13.02
CA GLN A 149 3.05 2.58 -13.53
C GLN A 149 3.01 4.10 -13.67
N SER A 150 1.90 4.65 -14.20
CA SER A 150 1.72 6.10 -14.33
C SER A 150 1.69 6.81 -12.97
N ALA A 151 0.99 6.25 -11.98
CA ALA A 151 0.93 6.77 -10.62
C ALA A 151 2.30 6.71 -9.95
N HIS A 152 3.00 5.58 -10.05
CA HIS A 152 4.35 5.45 -9.51
C HIS A 152 5.29 6.48 -10.13
N LYS A 153 5.33 6.59 -11.47
CA LYS A 153 6.16 7.58 -12.16
C LYS A 153 5.84 9.01 -11.69
N ARG A 154 4.56 9.36 -11.59
CA ARG A 154 4.14 10.70 -11.17
C ARG A 154 4.48 11.01 -9.72
N SER A 155 4.51 10.01 -8.84
CA SER A 155 4.90 10.19 -7.44
C SER A 155 6.38 10.51 -7.19
N GLN A 156 7.24 10.29 -8.21
CA GLN A 156 8.68 10.52 -8.13
C GLN A 156 9.11 11.86 -8.77
N GLN A 157 8.15 12.64 -9.28
CA GLN A 157 8.37 13.92 -9.98
C GLN A 157 7.90 15.08 -9.11
#